data_AF-A0A177EGB0-F1
#
_entry.id   AF-A0A177EGB0-F1
#
_cell.length_a   1.000
_cell.length_b   1.000
_cell.length_c   1.000
_cell.angle_alpha   90.00
_cell.angle_beta   90.00
_cell.angle_gamma   90.00
#
_symmetry.space_group_name_H-M   'P 1'
#
loop_
_entity.id
_entity.type
_entity.pdbx_description
1 polymer ?
#
loop_
_entity_poly.entity_id
_entity_poly.type
_entity_poly.pdbx_seq_one_letter_code
_entity_poly.pdbx_strand_id
1 'polypeptide(L)'
;MKILPMQFRIINVWIIIILIISVHIQRGSTRSDDGNIAVMTINYKTNNQEESERITLKIELFEHQFPETVKNFKGFCGTVSIPQSDGNLKAYTYKGTVFHRIIDGFVVQGGDVQHMNGMGGISSLKEWNWGRFPDETDKMKGSGKYPMRLHNKIGMVAMANSGPNTNGCQFYITLSESSCSHLDGRHTVFGEVIYGLDGLMRLVKNRKKGSDLSEDDLPRITEIHLESDLSQESSDFSKKEL
;
A
#
# COMPACT_ATOMS: atom_id res chain seq x y z
N MET A 1 -26.19 -53.31 30.31
CA MET A 1 -25.60 -51.95 30.24
C MET A 1 -24.11 -52.06 30.54
N LYS A 2 -23.24 -52.06 29.53
CA LYS A 2 -21.79 -52.15 29.73
C LYS A 2 -21.24 -50.75 30.04
N ILE A 3 -20.82 -50.55 31.28
CA ILE A 3 -20.17 -49.33 31.75
C ILE A 3 -18.77 -49.29 31.10
N LEU A 4 -18.52 -48.33 30.22
CA LEU A 4 -17.17 -48.13 29.69
C LEU A 4 -16.21 -47.79 30.84
N PRO A 5 -14.99 -48.36 30.86
CA PRO A 5 -14.04 -48.13 31.94
C PRO A 5 -13.68 -46.65 32.06
N MET A 6 -13.71 -46.13 33.30
CA MET A 6 -13.52 -44.71 33.67
C MET A 6 -12.28 -44.03 33.06
N GLN A 7 -11.27 -44.84 32.73
CA GLN A 7 -10.01 -44.45 32.12
C GLN A 7 -10.17 -43.95 30.66
N PHE A 8 -11.18 -44.43 29.92
CA PHE A 8 -11.49 -43.90 28.58
C PHE A 8 -12.17 -42.52 28.61
N ARG A 9 -12.91 -42.19 29.69
CA ARG A 9 -13.56 -40.87 29.80
C ARG A 9 -12.56 -39.76 30.08
N ILE A 10 -11.52 -40.04 30.86
CA ILE A 10 -10.47 -39.07 31.22
C ILE A 10 -9.63 -38.71 29.98
N ILE A 11 -9.23 -39.70 29.17
CA ILE A 11 -8.46 -39.47 27.94
C ILE A 11 -9.22 -38.56 26.95
N ASN A 12 -10.52 -38.80 26.77
CA ASN A 12 -11.34 -37.98 25.87
C ASN A 12 -11.53 -36.54 26.38
N VAL A 13 -11.59 -36.32 27.69
CA VAL A 13 -11.68 -34.98 28.28
C VAL A 13 -10.37 -34.20 28.10
N TRP A 14 -9.22 -34.86 28.26
CA TRP A 14 -7.91 -34.22 28.00
C TRP A 14 -7.71 -33.88 26.52
N ILE A 15 -8.16 -34.73 25.59
CA ILE A 15 -8.12 -34.43 24.14
C ILE A 15 -9.00 -33.22 23.80
N ILE A 16 -10.20 -33.11 24.38
CA ILE A 16 -11.10 -31.97 24.17
C ILE A 16 -10.52 -30.69 24.78
N ILE A 17 -9.91 -30.76 25.97
CA ILE A 17 -9.24 -29.60 26.59
C ILE A 17 -8.03 -29.17 25.76
N ILE A 18 -7.22 -30.10 25.25
CA ILE A 18 -6.09 -29.79 24.34
C ILE A 18 -6.59 -29.17 23.03
N LEU A 19 -7.71 -29.64 22.47
CA LEU A 19 -8.34 -29.04 21.29
C LEU A 19 -8.87 -27.63 21.58
N ILE A 20 -9.52 -27.40 22.72
CA ILE A 20 -10.03 -26.08 23.12
C ILE A 20 -8.88 -25.12 23.42
N ILE A 21 -7.81 -25.58 24.05
CA ILE A 21 -6.57 -24.82 24.26
C ILE A 21 -5.92 -24.53 22.90
N SER A 22 -5.88 -25.49 21.97
CA SER A 22 -5.35 -25.26 20.61
C SER A 22 -6.18 -24.24 19.83
N VAL A 23 -7.50 -24.25 20.00
CA VAL A 23 -8.42 -23.24 19.45
C VAL A 23 -8.25 -21.88 20.14
N HIS A 24 -7.97 -21.83 21.45
CA HIS A 24 -7.69 -20.59 22.18
C HIS A 24 -6.29 -20.02 21.90
N ILE A 25 -5.31 -20.87 21.56
CA ILE A 25 -3.95 -20.46 21.18
C ILE A 25 -3.90 -19.95 19.72
N GLN A 26 -4.94 -20.17 18.92
CA GLN A 26 -5.06 -19.57 17.58
C GLN A 26 -5.65 -18.15 17.56
N ARG A 27 -5.72 -17.46 18.71
CA ARG A 27 -5.86 -16.00 18.77
C ARG A 27 -4.54 -15.32 19.11
N GLY A 28 -3.48 -15.72 18.41
CA GLY A 28 -2.36 -14.82 18.18
C GLY A 28 -2.86 -13.71 17.27
N SER A 29 -3.26 -12.57 17.84
CA SER A 29 -3.31 -11.31 17.09
C SER A 29 -1.89 -11.09 16.56
N THR A 30 -1.67 -11.38 15.27
CA THR A 30 -0.45 -11.02 14.58
C THR A 30 -0.34 -9.51 14.66
N ARG A 31 0.48 -9.01 15.60
CA ARG A 31 0.96 -7.65 15.57
C ARG A 31 1.80 -7.58 14.30
N SER A 32 1.22 -7.00 13.25
CA SER A 32 1.79 -6.93 11.90
C SER A 32 3.01 -6.03 11.92
N ASP A 33 4.16 -6.61 12.23
CA ASP A 33 5.47 -5.97 12.14
C ASP A 33 5.98 -5.96 10.68
N ASP A 34 5.06 -5.81 9.72
CA ASP A 34 5.30 -5.95 8.28
C ASP A 34 6.01 -4.71 7.69
N GLY A 35 6.69 -3.90 8.50
CA GLY A 35 7.40 -2.69 8.10
C GLY A 35 6.51 -1.48 7.80
N ASN A 36 6.87 -0.29 8.30
CA ASN A 36 6.16 0.97 8.03
C ASN A 36 6.76 1.75 6.85
N ILE A 37 7.86 1.27 6.26
CA ILE A 37 8.51 1.88 5.11
C ILE A 37 8.32 1.01 3.87
N ALA A 38 7.75 1.57 2.80
CA ALA A 38 7.78 0.93 1.48
C ALA A 38 8.99 1.42 0.69
N VAL A 39 9.84 0.49 0.26
CA VAL A 39 10.99 0.76 -0.60
C VAL A 39 10.64 0.37 -2.02
N MET A 40 10.67 1.34 -2.93
CA MET A 40 10.22 1.19 -4.31
C MET A 40 11.35 1.57 -5.27
N THR A 41 11.74 0.64 -6.12
CA THR A 41 12.67 0.90 -7.22
C THR A 41 11.89 1.17 -8.50
N ILE A 42 12.28 2.24 -9.21
CA ILE A 42 11.67 2.66 -10.46
C ILE A 42 12.75 2.71 -11.54
N ASN A 43 12.52 2.03 -12.65
CA ASN A 43 13.33 2.18 -13.86
C ASN A 43 12.62 3.09 -14.86
N TYR A 44 13.36 3.95 -15.56
CA TYR A 44 12.83 4.81 -16.61
C TYR A 44 13.84 5.04 -17.73
N LYS A 45 13.37 5.28 -18.95
CA LYS A 45 14.21 5.62 -20.11
C LYS A 45 14.25 7.12 -20.31
N THR A 46 15.36 7.64 -20.83
CA THR A 46 15.49 9.05 -21.26
C THR A 46 15.49 9.15 -22.78
N ASN A 47 15.26 10.35 -23.33
CA ASN A 47 15.33 10.56 -24.79
C ASN A 47 16.73 10.35 -25.37
N ASN A 48 17.78 10.44 -24.54
CA ASN A 48 19.17 10.58 -24.99
C ASN A 48 20.04 9.33 -24.70
N GLN A 49 19.47 8.27 -24.14
CA GLN A 49 20.21 7.07 -23.73
C GLN A 49 19.44 5.81 -24.07
N GLU A 50 20.15 4.80 -24.62
CA GLU A 50 19.60 3.46 -24.83
C GLU A 50 19.40 2.72 -23.50
N GLU A 51 20.21 3.03 -22.48
CA GLU A 51 20.12 2.42 -21.15
C GLU A 51 19.08 3.12 -20.26
N SER A 52 18.39 2.30 -19.45
CA SER A 52 17.43 2.80 -18.45
C SER A 52 18.12 3.28 -17.19
N GLU A 53 17.67 4.41 -16.65
CA GLU A 53 18.06 4.89 -15.32
C GLU A 53 17.21 4.24 -14.22
N ARG A 54 17.78 4.11 -13.02
CA ARG A 54 17.12 3.54 -11.83
C ARG A 54 17.10 4.56 -10.69
N ILE A 55 15.95 4.73 -10.04
CA ILE A 55 15.81 5.49 -8.80
C ILE A 55 15.16 4.63 -7.71
N THR A 56 15.41 4.97 -6.45
CA THR A 56 14.79 4.30 -5.29
C THR A 56 14.08 5.34 -4.44
N LEU A 57 12.82 5.07 -4.10
CA LEU A 57 12.03 5.84 -3.15
C LEU A 57 11.87 5.04 -1.85
N LYS A 58 11.95 5.72 -0.71
CA LYS A 58 11.41 5.19 0.56
C LYS A 58 10.20 6.01 0.96
N ILE A 59 9.09 5.34 1.23
CA ILE A 59 7.81 5.96 1.58
C ILE A 59 7.47 5.54 3.01
N GLU A 60 7.34 6.50 3.92
CA GLU A 60 6.74 6.25 5.23
C GLU A 60 5.23 6.10 5.07
N LEU A 61 4.66 5.06 5.67
CA LEU A 61 3.23 4.74 5.63
C LEU A 61 2.57 5.08 6.97
N PHE A 62 1.49 5.86 6.93
CA PHE A 62 0.77 6.34 8.11
C PHE A 62 -0.27 5.33 8.61
N GLU A 63 0.14 4.09 8.91
CA GLU A 63 -0.75 2.96 9.18
C GLU A 63 -1.75 3.20 10.32
N HIS A 64 -1.30 3.81 11.42
CA HIS A 64 -2.18 4.12 12.56
C HIS A 64 -3.28 5.12 12.22
N GLN A 65 -3.08 5.96 11.20
CA GLN A 65 -3.99 7.02 10.80
C GLN A 65 -4.96 6.55 9.72
N PHE A 66 -4.48 5.70 8.80
CA PHE A 66 -5.21 5.22 7.62
C PHE A 66 -5.05 3.70 7.45
N PRO A 67 -5.57 2.90 8.40
CA PRO A 67 -5.29 1.47 8.47
C PRO A 67 -5.76 0.69 7.24
N GLU A 68 -6.95 0.98 6.69
CA GLU A 68 -7.43 0.24 5.51
C GLU A 68 -6.64 0.62 4.25
N THR A 69 -6.33 1.90 4.10
CA THR A 69 -5.57 2.43 2.96
C THR A 69 -4.15 1.88 2.95
N VAL A 70 -3.47 1.88 4.10
CA VAL A 70 -2.12 1.34 4.23
C VAL A 70 -2.11 -0.18 4.08
N LYS A 71 -3.07 -0.90 4.69
CA LYS A 71 -3.23 -2.36 4.49
C LYS A 71 -3.40 -2.70 3.00
N ASN A 72 -4.20 -1.91 2.28
CA ASN A 72 -4.40 -2.07 0.84
C ASN A 72 -3.09 -1.87 0.05
N PHE A 73 -2.39 -0.76 0.30
CA PHE A 73 -1.13 -0.47 -0.38
C PHE A 73 -0.06 -1.54 -0.10
N LYS A 74 0.09 -1.96 1.16
CA LYS A 74 1.00 -3.05 1.57
C LYS A 74 0.67 -4.37 0.87
N GLY A 75 -0.61 -4.70 0.71
CA GLY A 75 -1.04 -5.90 0.00
C GLY A 75 -0.49 -6.00 -1.42
N PHE A 76 -0.44 -4.87 -2.14
CA PHE A 76 0.16 -4.80 -3.48
C PHE A 76 1.68 -4.60 -3.49
N CYS A 77 2.31 -4.19 -2.39
CA CYS A 77 3.78 -4.25 -2.26
C CYS A 77 4.27 -5.71 -2.29
N GLY A 78 3.48 -6.64 -1.75
CA GLY A 78 3.66 -8.07 -1.95
C GLY A 78 2.94 -8.58 -3.20
N THR A 79 2.33 -9.76 -3.07
CA THR A 79 1.46 -10.34 -4.09
C THR A 79 0.13 -10.73 -3.46
N VAL A 80 -0.98 -10.24 -4.01
CA VAL A 80 -2.34 -10.62 -3.60
C VAL A 80 -3.02 -11.46 -4.68
N SER A 81 -3.57 -12.61 -4.29
CA SER A 81 -4.34 -13.48 -5.18
C SER A 81 -5.84 -13.18 -5.03
N ILE A 82 -6.46 -12.75 -6.12
CA ILE A 82 -7.85 -12.28 -6.15
C ILE A 82 -8.71 -13.23 -7.01
N PRO A 83 -9.83 -13.75 -6.49
CA PRO A 83 -10.76 -14.58 -7.26
C PRO A 83 -11.30 -13.85 -8.49
N GLN A 84 -11.34 -14.56 -9.61
CA GLN A 84 -11.89 -14.11 -10.88
C GLN A 84 -13.25 -14.78 -11.13
N SER A 85 -14.02 -14.25 -12.08
CA SER A 85 -15.36 -14.77 -12.42
C SER A 85 -15.36 -16.21 -12.96
N ASP A 86 -14.23 -16.68 -13.47
CA ASP A 86 -14.04 -18.05 -13.96
C ASP A 86 -13.68 -19.05 -12.86
N GLY A 87 -13.61 -18.60 -11.60
CA GLY A 87 -13.24 -19.42 -10.44
C GLY A 87 -11.74 -19.53 -10.19
N ASN A 88 -10.89 -18.98 -11.07
CA ASN A 88 -9.44 -18.98 -10.89
C ASN A 88 -8.98 -17.84 -9.97
N LEU A 89 -7.77 -17.97 -9.42
CA LEU A 89 -7.09 -16.89 -8.70
C LEU A 89 -6.12 -16.19 -9.64
N LYS A 90 -6.18 -14.84 -9.68
CA LYS A 90 -5.19 -14.02 -10.38
C LYS A 90 -4.33 -13.26 -9.37
N ALA A 91 -3.01 -13.35 -9.54
CA ALA A 91 -2.04 -12.65 -8.71
C ALA A 91 -1.85 -11.20 -9.19
N TYR A 92 -1.80 -10.26 -8.24
CA TYR A 92 -1.60 -8.84 -8.48
C TYR A 92 -0.51 -8.29 -7.54
N THR A 93 0.33 -7.41 -8.06
CA THR A 93 1.43 -6.74 -7.34
C THR A 93 1.74 -5.41 -8.03
N TYR A 94 2.30 -4.46 -7.29
CA TYR A 94 2.86 -3.24 -7.85
C TYR A 94 4.12 -3.50 -8.67
N LYS A 95 4.85 -4.59 -8.41
CA LYS A 95 6.01 -4.96 -9.22
C LYS A 95 5.58 -5.19 -10.67
N GLY A 96 6.19 -4.45 -11.58
CA GLY A 96 5.90 -4.46 -13.00
C GLY A 96 4.87 -3.40 -13.43
N THR A 97 4.16 -2.74 -12.51
CA THR A 97 3.23 -1.65 -12.88
C THR A 97 3.99 -0.39 -13.29
N VAL A 98 3.30 0.49 -14.02
CA VAL A 98 3.87 1.73 -14.59
C VAL A 98 3.25 2.98 -13.97
N PHE A 99 4.01 4.08 -14.03
CA PHE A 99 3.48 5.42 -13.80
C PHE A 99 2.85 5.95 -15.09
N HIS A 100 1.58 5.58 -15.30
CA HIS A 100 0.84 5.87 -16.53
C HIS A 100 0.46 7.35 -16.69
N ARG A 101 0.51 8.15 -15.62
CA ARG A 101 0.18 9.58 -15.67
C ARG A 101 1.19 10.40 -14.87
N ILE A 102 1.95 11.24 -15.56
CA ILE A 102 2.99 12.08 -14.94
C ILE A 102 2.84 13.52 -15.45
N ILE A 103 2.41 14.41 -14.55
CA ILE A 103 2.18 15.83 -14.83
C ILE A 103 3.20 16.63 -14.03
N ASP A 104 4.14 17.25 -14.73
CA ASP A 104 5.17 18.09 -14.14
C ASP A 104 4.54 19.24 -13.33
N GLY A 105 5.06 19.50 -12.13
CA GLY A 105 4.50 20.47 -11.19
C GLY A 105 3.13 20.10 -10.59
N PHE A 106 2.69 18.83 -10.72
CA PHE A 106 1.45 18.35 -10.10
C PHE A 106 1.60 16.99 -9.42
N VAL A 107 1.55 15.87 -10.16
CA VAL A 107 1.59 14.51 -9.59
C VAL A 107 2.27 13.49 -10.51
N VAL A 108 2.80 12.43 -9.90
CA VAL A 108 3.18 11.17 -10.55
C VAL A 108 2.22 10.09 -10.08
N GLN A 109 1.39 9.55 -10.97
CA GLN A 109 0.35 8.57 -10.66
C GLN A 109 0.67 7.22 -11.29
N GLY A 110 0.49 6.16 -10.50
CA GLY A 110 0.77 4.77 -10.86
C GLY A 110 -0.07 3.79 -10.04
N GLY A 111 0.36 2.53 -10.01
CA GLY A 111 -0.26 1.49 -9.18
C GLY A 111 -1.53 0.86 -9.76
N ASP A 112 -1.85 1.08 -11.04
CA ASP A 112 -2.89 0.30 -11.72
C ASP A 112 -2.38 -1.13 -11.98
N VAL A 113 -2.68 -2.03 -11.06
CA VAL A 113 -2.28 -3.45 -11.14
C VAL A 113 -3.12 -4.26 -12.14
N GLN A 114 -4.25 -3.73 -12.63
CA GLN A 114 -5.15 -4.47 -13.51
C GLN A 114 -4.86 -4.25 -14.99
N HIS A 115 -4.70 -2.99 -15.37
CA HIS A 115 -4.66 -2.59 -16.78
C HIS A 115 -3.45 -1.71 -17.11
N MET A 116 -2.67 -1.27 -16.12
CA MET A 116 -1.49 -0.41 -16.29
C MET A 116 -1.75 0.91 -17.03
N ASN A 117 -3.02 1.32 -17.20
CA ASN A 117 -3.42 2.46 -18.02
C ASN A 117 -4.35 3.45 -17.28
N GLY A 118 -4.62 3.20 -16.01
CA GLY A 118 -5.45 4.06 -15.15
C GLY A 118 -6.92 3.67 -15.09
N MET A 119 -7.35 2.61 -15.79
CA MET A 119 -8.74 2.13 -15.76
C MET A 119 -9.00 1.09 -14.66
N GLY A 120 -7.97 0.56 -14.00
CA GLY A 120 -8.13 -0.38 -12.88
C GLY A 120 -8.75 0.25 -11.61
N GLY A 121 -9.26 -0.60 -10.72
CA GLY A 121 -9.96 -0.18 -9.51
C GLY A 121 -10.14 -1.24 -8.42
N ILE A 122 -9.46 -2.39 -8.49
CA ILE A 122 -9.49 -3.39 -7.42
C ILE A 122 -8.68 -2.95 -6.19
N SER A 123 -9.04 -3.49 -5.02
CA SER A 123 -8.27 -3.41 -3.79
C SER A 123 -7.72 -4.79 -3.39
N SER A 124 -6.73 -4.81 -2.50
CA SER A 124 -6.25 -6.06 -1.89
C SER A 124 -7.11 -6.49 -0.69
N LEU A 125 -8.19 -5.75 -0.39
CA LEU A 125 -8.98 -5.90 0.82
C LEU A 125 -10.14 -6.89 0.60
N LYS A 126 -10.06 -8.04 1.26
CA LYS A 126 -11.11 -9.07 1.20
C LYS A 126 -12.42 -8.58 1.79
N GLU A 127 -12.36 -7.70 2.79
CA GLU A 127 -13.53 -7.12 3.46
C GLU A 127 -14.41 -6.30 2.49
N TRP A 128 -13.79 -5.75 1.43
CA TRP A 128 -14.45 -5.02 0.36
C TRP A 128 -14.69 -5.87 -0.89
N ASN A 129 -14.63 -7.20 -0.75
CA ASN A 129 -14.74 -8.15 -1.86
C ASN A 129 -13.78 -7.81 -3.01
N TRP A 130 -12.56 -7.36 -2.68
CA TRP A 130 -11.52 -6.90 -3.62
C TRP A 130 -11.95 -5.75 -4.54
N GLY A 131 -13.10 -5.13 -4.26
CA GLY A 131 -13.61 -3.97 -4.94
C GLY A 131 -13.08 -2.66 -4.36
N ARG A 132 -13.72 -1.56 -4.72
CA ARG A 132 -13.37 -0.23 -4.22
C ARG A 132 -13.75 -0.06 -2.75
N PHE A 133 -12.97 0.72 -2.02
CA PHE A 133 -13.20 1.00 -0.59
C PHE A 133 -13.31 2.50 -0.27
N PRO A 134 -13.92 2.87 0.88
CA PRO A 134 -14.15 4.26 1.27
C PRO A 134 -12.87 5.07 1.49
N ASP A 135 -13.03 6.40 1.51
CA ASP A 135 -11.96 7.30 1.92
C ASP A 135 -11.79 7.26 3.45
N GLU A 136 -10.54 7.30 3.93
CA GLU A 136 -10.21 7.51 5.33
C GLU A 136 -9.88 8.98 5.55
N THR A 137 -10.81 9.86 5.17
CA THR A 137 -10.69 11.32 5.29
C THR A 137 -11.75 11.87 6.24
N ASP A 138 -11.43 12.97 6.92
CA ASP A 138 -12.44 13.76 7.64
C ASP A 138 -13.20 14.61 6.61
N LYS A 139 -14.25 14.05 5.99
CA LYS A 139 -14.96 14.69 4.85
C LYS A 139 -15.50 16.10 5.14
N MET A 140 -15.60 16.47 6.41
CA MET A 140 -15.85 17.83 6.88
C MET A 140 -15.12 18.00 8.21
N LYS A 141 -14.35 19.08 8.37
CA LYS A 141 -13.60 19.50 9.58
C LYS A 141 -14.36 19.32 10.92
N GLY A 142 -14.58 18.11 11.40
CA GLY A 142 -15.48 17.90 12.54
C GLY A 142 -16.15 16.53 12.71
N SER A 143 -16.01 15.54 11.81
CA SER A 143 -16.45 14.17 12.17
C SER A 143 -15.47 13.52 13.15
N GLY A 144 -14.20 13.96 13.13
CA GLY A 144 -13.16 13.53 14.06
C GLY A 144 -12.74 12.06 13.90
N LYS A 145 -13.26 11.34 12.90
CA LYS A 145 -13.01 9.89 12.75
C LYS A 145 -11.61 9.57 12.22
N TYR A 146 -11.09 10.39 11.31
CA TYR A 146 -9.76 10.22 10.73
C TYR A 146 -8.97 11.54 10.83
N PRO A 147 -7.65 11.49 11.02
CA PRO A 147 -6.84 12.70 11.01
C PRO A 147 -6.81 13.30 9.59
N MET A 148 -6.92 14.63 9.48
CA MET A 148 -6.77 15.31 8.21
C MET A 148 -5.27 15.42 7.85
N ARG A 149 -4.87 14.75 6.78
CA ARG A 149 -3.58 14.98 6.11
C ARG A 149 -3.82 15.76 4.82
N LEU A 150 -2.98 16.76 4.59
CA LEU A 150 -3.08 17.69 3.46
C LEU A 150 -2.00 17.37 2.42
N HIS A 151 -2.21 17.83 1.19
CA HIS A 151 -1.21 17.83 0.12
C HIS A 151 -0.25 19.01 0.26
N ASN A 152 0.28 19.23 1.47
CA ASN A 152 1.01 20.44 1.86
C ASN A 152 2.52 20.35 1.65
N LYS A 153 3.02 19.32 0.95
CA LYS A 153 4.43 19.14 0.62
C LYS A 153 4.57 18.43 -0.70
N ILE A 154 5.73 18.59 -1.32
CA ILE A 154 6.20 17.68 -2.36
C ILE A 154 6.50 16.32 -1.71
N GLY A 155 6.10 15.22 -2.34
CA GLY A 155 6.36 13.86 -1.85
C GLY A 155 5.24 13.27 -1.00
N MET A 156 4.13 13.97 -0.77
CA MET A 156 2.94 13.36 -0.16
C MET A 156 2.37 12.27 -1.07
N VAL A 157 2.01 11.12 -0.49
CA VAL A 157 1.46 9.95 -1.18
C VAL A 157 -0.01 9.79 -0.83
N ALA A 158 -0.86 9.68 -1.84
CA ALA A 158 -2.30 9.59 -1.66
C ALA A 158 -2.97 8.63 -2.65
N MET A 159 -4.15 8.12 -2.28
CA MET A 159 -4.92 7.23 -3.15
C MET A 159 -5.60 8.01 -4.28
N ALA A 160 -5.45 7.52 -5.51
CA ALA A 160 -6.29 7.96 -6.61
C ALA A 160 -7.67 7.29 -6.49
N ASN A 161 -8.72 8.05 -6.83
CA ASN A 161 -10.10 7.57 -6.84
C ASN A 161 -10.84 8.12 -8.07
N SER A 162 -11.99 7.53 -8.40
CA SER A 162 -12.89 7.97 -9.48
C SER A 162 -14.08 8.76 -8.93
N GLY A 163 -13.87 9.46 -7.80
CA GLY A 163 -14.91 10.10 -7.01
C GLY A 163 -14.86 9.64 -5.54
N PRO A 164 -15.66 10.26 -4.66
CA PRO A 164 -15.64 9.95 -3.23
C PRO A 164 -15.88 8.46 -2.96
N ASN A 165 -15.11 7.89 -2.03
CA ASN A 165 -15.22 6.50 -1.57
C ASN A 165 -14.97 5.44 -2.66
N THR A 166 -14.07 5.71 -3.60
CA THR A 166 -13.76 4.79 -4.70
C THR A 166 -12.27 4.41 -4.78
N ASN A 167 -11.61 4.28 -3.63
CA ASN A 167 -10.21 3.90 -3.56
C ASN A 167 -10.03 2.46 -4.07
N GLY A 168 -8.98 2.25 -4.87
CA GLY A 168 -8.60 0.95 -5.41
C GLY A 168 -7.12 0.67 -5.18
N CYS A 169 -6.37 0.37 -6.24
CA CYS A 169 -4.93 0.12 -6.18
C CYS A 169 -4.07 1.34 -6.56
N GLN A 170 -4.65 2.29 -7.28
CA GLN A 170 -3.91 3.43 -7.82
C GLN A 170 -3.57 4.46 -6.75
N PHE A 171 -2.35 4.99 -6.81
CA PHE A 171 -1.86 6.05 -5.92
C PHE A 171 -1.11 7.11 -6.73
N TYR A 172 -0.88 8.26 -6.11
CA TYR A 172 -0.03 9.30 -6.67
C TYR A 172 0.91 9.91 -5.64
N ILE A 173 2.02 10.45 -6.14
CA ILE A 173 3.00 11.23 -5.39
C ILE A 173 2.93 12.67 -5.87
N THR A 174 2.80 13.61 -4.94
CA THR A 174 2.72 15.05 -5.23
C THR A 174 4.08 15.62 -5.64
N LEU A 175 4.06 16.53 -6.63
CA LEU A 175 5.22 17.27 -7.13
C LEU A 175 5.14 18.78 -6.86
N SER A 176 4.06 19.23 -6.23
CA SER A 176 3.83 20.64 -5.90
C SER A 176 2.89 20.75 -4.70
N GLU A 177 3.27 21.59 -3.74
CA GLU A 177 2.44 21.96 -2.60
C GLU A 177 1.23 22.82 -3.04
N SER A 178 1.45 23.83 -3.87
CA SER A 178 0.40 24.78 -4.23
C SER A 178 -0.63 24.19 -5.21
N SER A 179 -0.19 23.36 -6.15
CA SER A 179 -1.05 22.79 -7.19
C SER A 179 -2.00 21.71 -6.67
N CYS A 180 -1.74 21.14 -5.48
CA CYS A 180 -2.49 20.00 -4.96
C CYS A 180 -3.50 20.33 -3.85
N SER A 181 -3.55 21.57 -3.36
CA SER A 181 -4.46 21.99 -2.28
C SER A 181 -5.95 21.70 -2.55
N HIS A 182 -6.37 21.74 -3.81
CA HIS A 182 -7.75 21.42 -4.21
C HIS A 182 -8.14 19.93 -4.06
N LEU A 183 -7.15 19.06 -3.78
CA LEU A 183 -7.34 17.63 -3.52
C LEU A 183 -7.57 17.33 -2.02
N ASP A 184 -7.33 18.31 -1.14
CA ASP A 184 -7.46 18.14 0.31
C ASP A 184 -8.88 17.71 0.71
N GLY A 185 -8.97 16.70 1.57
CA GLY A 185 -10.23 16.07 2.01
C GLY A 185 -10.94 15.21 0.95
N ARG A 186 -10.48 15.20 -0.30
CA ARG A 186 -11.04 14.41 -1.41
C ARG A 186 -10.29 13.11 -1.68
N HIS A 187 -9.06 13.01 -1.21
CA HIS A 187 -8.19 11.86 -1.36
C HIS A 187 -7.55 11.52 -0.01
N THR A 188 -7.41 10.22 0.29
CA THR A 188 -6.71 9.76 1.48
C THR A 188 -5.21 9.91 1.29
N VAL A 189 -4.57 10.84 2.00
CA VAL A 189 -3.12 11.01 2.05
C VAL A 189 -2.55 10.08 3.11
N PHE A 190 -1.92 8.99 2.68
CA PHE A 190 -1.56 7.85 3.55
C PHE A 190 -0.05 7.65 3.74
N GLY A 191 0.80 8.48 3.14
CA GLY A 191 2.24 8.40 3.34
C GLY A 191 3.02 9.62 2.84
N GLU A 192 4.33 9.59 3.03
CA GLU A 192 5.28 10.64 2.62
C GLU A 192 6.57 9.99 2.10
N VAL A 193 7.09 10.48 0.97
CA VAL A 193 8.41 10.10 0.46
C VAL A 193 9.47 10.72 1.37
N ILE A 194 10.20 9.87 2.10
CA ILE A 194 11.26 10.27 3.04
C ILE A 194 12.67 10.13 2.44
N TYR A 195 12.80 9.46 1.29
CA TYR A 195 14.06 9.32 0.55
C TYR A 195 13.83 9.21 -0.96
N GLY A 196 14.75 9.75 -1.75
CA GLY A 196 14.77 9.61 -3.21
C GLY A 196 13.95 10.65 -3.97
N LEU A 197 13.50 11.71 -3.30
CA LEU A 197 12.69 12.76 -3.94
C LEU A 197 13.45 13.47 -5.07
N ASP A 198 14.75 13.70 -4.92
CA ASP A 198 15.62 14.24 -5.97
C ASP A 198 15.64 13.34 -7.23
N GLY A 199 15.66 12.01 -7.02
CA GLY A 199 15.55 11.03 -8.08
C GLY A 199 14.19 11.09 -8.79
N LEU A 200 13.11 11.22 -8.03
CA LEU A 200 11.77 11.39 -8.59
C LEU A 200 11.68 12.66 -9.46
N MET A 201 12.24 13.78 -9.00
CA MET A 201 12.27 15.03 -9.76
C MET A 201 13.10 14.89 -11.05
N ARG A 202 14.24 14.19 -11.00
CA ARG A 202 15.04 13.88 -12.21
C ARG A 202 14.24 13.03 -13.19
N LEU A 203 13.55 11.99 -12.73
CA LEU A 203 12.70 11.14 -13.56
C LEU A 203 11.61 11.97 -14.25
N VAL A 204 10.89 12.82 -13.51
CA VAL A 204 9.83 13.67 -14.07
C VAL A 204 10.38 14.57 -15.18
N LYS A 205 11.57 15.15 -14.96
CA LYS A 205 12.22 16.04 -15.93
C LYS A 205 12.71 15.30 -17.18
N ASN A 206 13.43 14.19 -16.98
CA ASN A 206 14.30 13.59 -18.00
C ASN A 206 13.71 12.35 -18.70
N ARG A 207 12.60 11.79 -18.21
CA ARG A 207 11.95 10.63 -18.87
C ARG A 207 11.64 10.89 -20.34
N LYS A 208 11.59 9.81 -21.12
CA LYS A 208 11.08 9.84 -22.49
C LYS A 208 9.66 10.42 -22.54
N LYS A 209 9.41 11.31 -23.51
CA LYS A 209 8.15 12.05 -23.71
C LYS A 209 7.88 12.19 -25.21
N GLY A 210 6.62 12.29 -25.62
CA GLY A 210 6.25 12.58 -27.01
C GLY A 210 5.10 11.70 -27.51
N SER A 211 4.68 11.92 -28.76
CA SER A 211 3.63 11.14 -29.44
C SER A 211 4.00 9.67 -29.63
N ASP A 212 5.29 9.39 -29.72
CA ASP A 212 5.82 8.05 -30.05
C ASP A 212 6.10 7.21 -28.78
N LEU A 213 5.56 7.63 -27.64
CA LEU A 213 5.74 6.96 -26.36
C LEU A 213 4.91 5.67 -26.34
N SER A 214 5.59 4.54 -26.24
CA SER A 214 4.96 3.23 -26.01
C SER A 214 4.78 2.95 -24.51
N GLU A 215 3.95 1.97 -24.15
CA GLU A 215 3.83 1.52 -22.75
C GLU A 215 5.17 1.02 -22.18
N ASP A 216 6.02 0.42 -23.02
CA ASP A 216 7.36 -0.06 -22.66
C ASP A 216 8.36 1.07 -22.36
N ASP A 217 8.00 2.31 -22.66
CA ASP A 217 8.80 3.49 -22.35
C ASP A 217 8.38 4.18 -21.04
N LEU A 218 7.25 3.76 -20.45
CA LEU A 218 6.76 4.35 -19.20
C LEU A 218 7.65 3.95 -18.01
N PRO A 219 7.86 4.85 -17.04
CA PRO A 219 8.57 4.50 -15.81
C PRO A 219 7.87 3.35 -15.08
N ARG A 220 8.64 2.33 -14.68
CA ARG A 220 8.13 1.05 -14.17
C ARG A 220 8.69 0.73 -12.79
N ILE A 221 7.82 0.27 -11.90
CA ILE A 221 8.22 -0.27 -10.60
C ILE A 221 8.86 -1.64 -10.84
N THR A 222 10.16 -1.78 -10.64
CA THR A 222 10.89 -3.03 -10.90
C THR A 222 11.05 -3.88 -9.65
N GLU A 223 11.08 -3.24 -8.49
CA GLU A 223 11.17 -3.88 -7.18
C GLU A 223 10.33 -3.05 -6.19
N ILE A 224 9.65 -3.72 -5.27
CA ILE A 224 8.98 -3.09 -4.13
C ILE A 224 8.91 -4.07 -2.97
N HIS A 225 9.23 -3.60 -1.77
CA HIS A 225 9.18 -4.39 -0.53
C HIS A 225 8.97 -3.48 0.68
N LEU A 226 8.66 -4.08 1.82
CA LEU A 226 8.46 -3.37 3.08
C LEU A 226 9.69 -3.54 4.00
N GLU A 227 10.06 -2.48 4.70
CA GLU A 227 11.11 -2.42 5.72
C GLU A 227 10.55 -1.83 7.02
N SER A 228 11.04 -2.29 8.16
CA SER A 228 10.76 -1.67 9.46
C SER A 228 11.75 -0.54 9.73
N ASP A 229 11.27 0.57 10.27
CA ASP A 229 12.12 1.66 10.73
C ASP A 229 12.84 1.28 12.04
N LEU A 230 14.10 0.87 11.94
CA LEU A 230 14.96 0.51 13.08
C LEU A 230 15.23 1.69 14.04
N SER A 231 14.92 2.93 13.65
CA SER A 231 15.13 4.09 14.53
C SER A 231 14.20 4.09 15.75
N GLN A 232 13.01 3.47 15.66
CA GLN A 232 12.06 3.41 16.78
C GLN A 232 12.43 2.39 17.85
N GLU A 233 13.12 1.29 17.51
CA GLU A 233 13.57 0.27 18.47
C GLU A 233 14.56 0.84 19.50
N SER A 234 15.39 1.81 19.10
CA SER A 234 16.37 2.46 19.98
C SER A 234 15.71 3.32 21.08
N SER A 235 14.54 3.90 20.81
CA SER A 235 13.84 4.80 21.73
C SER A 235 13.02 4.05 22.80
N ASP A 236 12.55 2.85 22.47
CA ASP A 236 11.80 1.98 23.40
C ASP A 236 12.74 1.21 24.34
N PHE A 237 13.99 0.95 23.92
CA PHE A 237 15.00 0.37 24.82
C PHE A 237 15.41 1.34 25.92
N SER A 238 15.55 2.64 25.59
CA SER A 238 15.91 3.68 26.58
C SER A 238 14.80 4.00 27.59
N LYS A 239 13.53 3.66 27.30
CA LYS A 239 12.39 3.88 28.22
C LYS A 239 12.10 2.70 29.14
N LYS A 240 12.73 1.54 28.92
CA LYS A 240 12.60 0.36 29.80
C LYS A 240 13.65 0.31 30.92
N GLU A 241 14.65 1.18 30.89
CA GLU A 241 15.72 1.25 31.91
C GLU A 241 15.57 2.42 32.92
N LEU A 242 14.39 3.05 33.00
CA LEU A 242 14.05 4.09 33.99
C LEU A 242 12.79 3.71 34.76
#